data_AF-A0ABD4ESN0-F1
#
_entry.id   AF-A0ABD4ESN0-F1
#
_cell.length_a   1.000
_cell.length_b   1.000
_cell.length_c   1.000
_cell.angle_alpha   90.00
_cell.angle_beta   90.00
_cell.angle_gamma   90.00
#
_symmetry.space_group_name_H-M   'P 1'
#
loop_
_entity.id
_entity.type
_entity.pdbx_description
1 polymer ?
#
loop_
_entity_poly.entity_id
_entity_poly.type
_entity_poly.pdbx_seq_one_letter_code
_entity_poly.pdbx_strand_id
1 'polypeptide(L)'
;MKKLVIAAAIIAAGVGGVSYANYVATQEVRAEVDKQLALVSEQTGASFNYAELSASVISNSVAISNIEVTSPEGDKIATVEHVEVTGYETDKISPHTAFTLKNFQFDKSFVDTLPADTNTQLASASYDLHSSLDYDEQSGNSDIVVKLQANDIASIDMDMGLANSKALMDASLEISKAQQAAGTTPLTYEQELQQQTMIMQAMSKLEPRNVSLVINNQGDLKGLLESELAKQGMTLEQMQTMLDQQLQQAPVTEEIAKALTDFAKGLNSFSVSAKLPEGKTMMEVNQQLMMLAGQPEELVKFINLEVKGK
;
A
#
# COMPACT_ATOMS: atom_id res chain seq x y z
N MET A 1 -7.59 -17.00 9.32
CA MET A 1 -8.41 -15.94 8.69
C MET A 1 -8.82 -14.83 9.65
N LYS A 2 -9.52 -15.09 10.78
CA LYS A 2 -9.88 -14.02 11.77
C LYS A 2 -8.69 -13.19 12.31
N LYS A 3 -7.50 -13.81 12.45
CA LYS A 3 -6.29 -13.15 12.96
C LYS A 3 -5.61 -12.17 11.98
N LEU A 4 -5.76 -12.37 10.66
CA LEU A 4 -5.21 -11.46 9.64
C LEU A 4 -6.07 -10.19 9.47
N VAL A 5 -7.36 -10.28 9.81
CA VAL A 5 -8.30 -9.13 9.80
C VAL A 5 -7.87 -8.07 10.82
N ILE A 6 -7.22 -8.46 11.92
CA ILE A 6 -6.77 -7.56 13.00
C ILE A 6 -5.68 -6.59 12.51
N ALA A 7 -4.72 -7.06 11.71
CA ALA A 7 -3.66 -6.22 11.16
C ALA A 7 -4.18 -5.21 10.12
N ALA A 8 -5.15 -5.61 9.29
CA ALA A 8 -5.82 -4.70 8.36
C ALA A 8 -6.66 -3.63 9.09
N ALA A 9 -7.19 -3.96 10.26
CA ALA A 9 -8.03 -3.06 11.01
C ALA A 9 -7.25 -1.95 11.75
N ILE A 10 -5.97 -2.18 12.08
CA ILE A 10 -5.05 -1.13 12.58
C ILE A 10 -4.84 -0.04 11.51
N ILE A 11 -4.72 -0.43 10.24
CA ILE A 11 -4.60 0.49 9.11
C ILE A 11 -5.91 1.27 8.92
N ALA A 12 -7.07 0.60 9.07
CA ALA A 12 -8.39 1.23 8.96
C ALA A 12 -8.68 2.24 10.09
N ALA A 13 -8.23 1.99 11.32
CA ALA A 13 -8.44 2.90 12.44
C ALA A 13 -7.67 4.22 12.34
N GLY A 14 -6.57 4.24 11.56
CA GLY A 14 -5.80 5.47 11.31
C GLY A 14 -6.51 6.47 10.38
N VAL A 15 -7.49 6.03 9.59
CA VAL A 15 -8.11 6.84 8.51
C VAL A 15 -9.44 7.50 8.91
N GLY A 16 -9.81 7.43 10.19
CA GLY A 16 -11.05 8.00 10.70
C GLY A 16 -11.05 9.53 10.75
N GLY A 17 -11.40 10.18 9.64
CA GLY A 17 -12.48 11.17 9.66
C GLY A 17 -12.38 12.37 10.60
N VAL A 18 -11.26 13.09 10.71
CA VAL A 18 -11.12 14.16 11.71
C VAL A 18 -10.72 15.52 11.10
N SER A 19 -11.68 16.45 11.03
CA SER A 19 -11.48 17.87 10.64
C SER A 19 -11.50 18.77 11.89
N TYR A 20 -10.44 19.56 12.17
CA TYR A 20 -10.34 20.26 13.47
C TYR A 20 -9.60 21.60 13.55
N ALA A 21 -9.99 22.36 14.59
CA ALA A 21 -9.26 23.45 15.23
C ALA A 21 -9.17 23.26 16.78
N ASN A 22 -7.94 23.14 17.32
CA ASN A 22 -7.37 23.26 18.69
C ASN A 22 -8.07 22.78 20.00
N TYR A 23 -7.23 22.28 20.95
CA TYR A 23 -7.41 21.73 22.33
C TYR A 23 -8.72 20.99 22.68
N VAL A 24 -9.89 21.58 22.43
CA VAL A 24 -11.17 20.85 22.38
C VAL A 24 -11.12 19.79 21.28
N ALA A 25 -10.41 20.09 20.18
CA ALA A 25 -10.09 19.16 19.11
C ALA A 25 -9.44 17.85 19.60
N THR A 26 -8.52 17.87 20.57
CA THR A 26 -7.87 16.62 21.00
C THR A 26 -8.84 15.67 21.70
N GLN A 27 -9.87 16.19 22.38
CA GLN A 27 -10.93 15.38 23.00
C GLN A 27 -11.91 14.84 21.95
N GLU A 28 -12.29 15.65 20.96
CA GLU A 28 -13.19 15.22 19.89
C GLU A 28 -12.49 14.24 18.92
N VAL A 29 -11.21 14.50 18.58
CA VAL A 29 -10.34 13.55 17.87
C VAL A 29 -10.21 12.26 18.66
N ARG A 30 -9.99 12.34 19.98
CA ARG A 30 -9.93 11.17 20.85
C ARG A 30 -11.22 10.37 20.79
N ALA A 31 -12.38 11.02 20.87
CA ALA A 31 -13.67 10.35 20.81
C ALA A 31 -13.89 9.65 19.46
N GLU A 32 -13.51 10.26 18.34
CA GLU A 32 -13.62 9.62 17.03
C GLU A 32 -12.62 8.47 16.87
N VAL A 33 -11.36 8.63 17.30
CA VAL A 33 -10.36 7.55 17.32
C VAL A 33 -10.84 6.38 18.17
N ASP A 34 -11.33 6.65 19.39
CA ASP A 34 -11.85 5.62 20.30
C ASP A 34 -13.06 4.92 19.68
N LYS A 35 -13.95 5.66 19.00
CA LYS A 35 -15.09 5.08 18.27
C LYS A 35 -14.62 4.18 17.13
N GLN A 36 -13.66 4.59 16.31
CA GLN A 36 -13.14 3.76 15.21
C GLN A 36 -12.44 2.51 15.74
N LEU A 37 -11.63 2.63 16.80
CA LEU A 37 -11.02 1.49 17.48
C LEU A 37 -12.07 0.56 18.10
N ALA A 38 -13.17 1.10 18.65
CA ALA A 38 -14.27 0.31 19.18
C ALA A 38 -14.98 -0.49 18.07
N LEU A 39 -15.21 0.10 16.90
CA LEU A 39 -15.79 -0.62 15.75
C LEU A 39 -14.91 -1.78 15.30
N VAL A 40 -13.60 -1.55 15.23
CA VAL A 40 -12.64 -2.61 14.96
C VAL A 40 -12.67 -3.68 16.05
N SER A 41 -12.77 -3.27 17.32
CA SER A 41 -12.85 -4.16 18.46
C SER A 41 -14.12 -5.03 18.41
N GLU A 42 -15.28 -4.47 18.02
CA GLU A 42 -16.53 -5.22 17.85
C GLU A 42 -16.43 -6.26 16.75
N GLN A 43 -15.76 -5.95 15.64
CA GLN A 43 -15.61 -6.85 14.50
C GLN A 43 -14.59 -7.97 14.76
N THR A 44 -13.53 -7.67 15.49
CA THR A 44 -12.38 -8.58 15.66
C THR A 44 -12.33 -9.27 17.02
N GLY A 45 -12.98 -8.70 18.03
CA GLY A 45 -12.84 -9.05 19.44
C GLY A 45 -11.51 -8.61 20.07
N ALA A 46 -10.62 -7.96 19.32
CA ALA A 46 -9.35 -7.47 19.83
C ALA A 46 -9.55 -6.16 20.61
N SER A 47 -8.68 -5.87 21.56
CA SER A 47 -8.62 -4.57 22.25
C SER A 47 -7.41 -3.76 21.77
N PHE A 48 -7.59 -2.45 21.70
CA PHE A 48 -6.59 -1.49 21.23
C PHE A 48 -6.36 -0.46 22.31
N ASN A 49 -5.12 -0.38 22.79
CA ASN A 49 -4.70 0.64 23.75
C ASN A 49 -3.66 1.53 23.07
N TYR A 50 -3.61 2.82 23.42
CA TYR A 50 -2.58 3.74 22.92
C TYR A 50 -2.14 4.69 24.04
N ALA A 51 -0.87 5.07 24.06
CA ALA A 51 -0.33 5.93 25.11
C ALA A 51 -0.59 7.41 24.85
N GLU A 52 -0.41 7.84 23.60
CA GLU A 52 -0.44 9.25 23.24
C GLU A 52 -1.29 9.49 21.98
N LEU A 53 -1.98 10.62 21.97
CA LEU A 53 -2.73 11.14 20.84
C LEU A 53 -2.42 12.63 20.73
N SER A 54 -1.95 13.06 19.56
CA SER A 54 -1.71 14.46 19.24
C SER A 54 -2.47 14.85 17.98
N ALA A 55 -2.82 16.13 17.90
CA ALA A 55 -3.47 16.72 16.74
C ALA A 55 -2.87 18.09 16.46
N SER A 56 -2.63 18.40 15.19
CA SER A 56 -2.04 19.65 14.72
C SER A 56 -2.95 20.32 13.71
N VAL A 57 -3.37 21.55 14.01
CA VAL A 57 -4.18 22.39 13.13
C VAL A 57 -3.37 22.94 11.96
N ILE A 58 -2.04 23.10 12.13
CA ILE A 58 -1.19 23.68 11.09
C ILE A 58 -0.97 22.69 9.95
N SER A 59 -0.75 21.43 10.29
CA SER A 59 -0.51 20.34 9.33
C SER A 59 -1.77 19.54 9.01
N ASN A 60 -2.93 19.91 9.59
CA ASN A 60 -4.15 19.09 9.57
C ASN A 60 -3.82 17.61 9.83
N SER A 61 -3.07 17.35 10.90
CA SER A 61 -2.57 16.01 11.21
C SER A 61 -3.04 15.48 12.55
N VAL A 62 -3.22 14.16 12.61
CA VAL A 62 -3.50 13.41 13.83
C VAL A 62 -2.49 12.29 13.92
N ALA A 63 -1.89 12.14 15.10
CA ALA A 63 -0.93 11.09 15.36
C ALA A 63 -1.24 10.33 16.64
N ILE A 64 -1.11 9.01 16.58
CA ILE A 64 -1.29 8.08 17.69
C ILE A 64 0.04 7.38 17.92
N SER A 65 0.50 7.30 19.17
CA SER A 65 1.76 6.64 19.50
C SER A 65 1.60 5.55 20.54
N ASN A 66 2.45 4.54 20.42
CA ASN A 66 2.52 3.34 21.26
C ASN A 66 1.18 2.60 21.34
N ILE A 67 0.68 2.19 20.17
CA ILE A 67 -0.51 1.36 20.05
C ILE A 67 -0.14 -0.08 20.44
N GLU A 68 -0.93 -0.68 21.31
CA GLU A 68 -0.86 -2.09 21.66
C GLU A 68 -2.16 -2.78 21.29
N VAL A 69 -2.05 -3.91 20.60
CA VAL A 69 -3.18 -4.73 20.20
C VAL A 69 -3.17 -6.02 21.00
N THR A 70 -4.30 -6.32 21.64
CA THR A 70 -4.49 -7.49 22.50
C THR A 70 -5.63 -8.34 21.97
N SER A 71 -5.49 -9.65 22.11
CA SER A 71 -6.49 -10.63 21.67
C SER A 71 -7.72 -10.60 22.59
N PRO A 72 -8.86 -11.19 22.16
CA PRO A 72 -10.01 -11.36 23.03
C PRO A 72 -9.69 -12.10 24.33
N GLU A 73 -8.68 -12.97 24.32
CA GLU A 73 -8.20 -13.74 25.47
C GLU A 73 -7.24 -12.95 26.38
N GLY A 74 -6.85 -11.74 25.97
CA GLY A 74 -5.95 -10.85 26.71
C GLY A 74 -4.47 -10.97 26.35
N ASP A 75 -4.11 -11.80 25.36
CA ASP A 75 -2.73 -11.97 24.92
C ASP A 75 -2.30 -10.84 23.99
N LYS A 76 -1.06 -10.38 24.11
CA LYS A 76 -0.52 -9.34 23.24
C LYS A 76 -0.32 -9.89 21.82
N ILE A 77 -0.86 -9.18 20.82
CA ILE A 77 -0.81 -9.58 19.40
C ILE A 77 0.23 -8.77 18.64
N ALA A 78 0.23 -7.45 18.82
CA ALA A 78 1.07 -6.55 18.04
C ALA A 78 1.27 -5.21 18.74
N THR A 79 2.27 -4.47 18.27
CA THR A 79 2.53 -3.08 18.66
C THR A 79 2.73 -2.22 17.43
N VAL A 80 2.40 -0.94 17.55
CA VAL A 80 2.77 0.11 16.59
C VAL A 80 3.34 1.28 17.36
N GLU A 81 4.54 1.71 17.02
CA GLU A 81 5.16 2.85 17.69
C GLU A 81 4.45 4.15 17.33
N HIS A 82 4.12 4.34 16.05
CA HIS A 82 3.55 5.59 15.59
C HIS A 82 2.66 5.40 14.36
N VAL A 83 1.51 6.07 14.36
CA VAL A 83 0.63 6.24 13.21
C VAL A 83 0.31 7.72 13.07
N GLU A 84 0.47 8.28 11.88
CA GLU A 84 0.12 9.66 11.57
C GLU A 84 -0.67 9.74 10.27
N VAL A 85 -1.72 10.55 10.27
CA VAL A 85 -2.40 11.02 9.06
C VAL A 85 -2.25 12.52 8.96
N THR A 86 -1.82 13.02 7.80
CA THR A 86 -1.64 14.45 7.52
C THR A 86 -2.53 14.88 6.36
N GLY A 87 -3.07 16.10 6.41
CA GLY A 87 -3.80 16.69 5.29
C GLY A 87 -5.07 15.90 4.93
N TYR A 88 -5.73 15.31 5.91
CA TYR A 88 -7.03 14.67 5.71
C TYR A 88 -8.16 15.67 6.02
N GLU A 89 -9.12 15.81 5.11
CA GLU A 89 -10.29 16.66 5.28
C GLU A 89 -11.56 15.87 4.91
N THR A 90 -12.63 16.06 5.69
CA THR A 90 -13.86 15.26 5.57
C THR A 90 -14.78 15.73 4.43
N ASP A 91 -14.69 17.01 4.07
CA ASP A 91 -15.66 17.69 3.21
C ASP A 91 -15.13 18.01 1.80
N LYS A 92 -13.81 17.94 1.60
CA LYS A 92 -13.13 18.19 0.33
C LYS A 92 -11.88 17.30 0.17
N ILE A 93 -11.35 17.27 -1.04
CA ILE A 93 -10.09 16.59 -1.36
C ILE A 93 -8.95 17.58 -1.10
N SER A 94 -8.05 17.23 -0.18
CA SER A 94 -6.89 18.05 0.13
C SER A 94 -5.84 17.98 -0.97
N PRO A 95 -5.05 19.06 -1.19
CA PRO A 95 -3.97 19.03 -2.18
C PRO A 95 -2.87 18.01 -1.86
N HIS A 96 -2.72 17.68 -0.57
CA HIS A 96 -1.79 16.66 -0.09
C HIS A 96 -2.44 15.91 1.07
N THR A 97 -2.43 14.58 1.00
CA THR A 97 -2.79 13.70 2.09
C THR A 97 -1.72 12.62 2.24
N ALA A 98 -1.32 12.33 3.48
CA ALA A 98 -0.38 11.23 3.73
C ALA A 98 -0.77 10.42 4.95
N PHE A 99 -0.38 9.15 4.93
CA PHE A 99 -0.49 8.18 6.01
C PHE A 99 0.90 7.61 6.28
N THR A 100 1.31 7.63 7.54
CA THR A 100 2.58 7.04 7.98
C THR A 100 2.30 6.10 9.14
N LEU A 101 2.86 4.90 9.06
CA LEU A 101 2.92 3.91 10.12
C LEU A 101 4.38 3.53 10.32
N LYS A 102 4.84 3.53 11.58
CA LYS A 102 6.22 3.23 11.96
C LYS A 102 6.25 2.11 12.98
N ASN A 103 7.20 1.20 12.76
CA ASN A 103 7.50 0.09 13.65
C ASN A 103 6.26 -0.71 14.07
N PHE A 104 5.42 -1.09 13.10
CA PHE A 104 4.44 -2.15 13.32
C PHE A 104 5.17 -3.48 13.50
N GLN A 105 4.87 -4.22 14.57
CA GLN A 105 5.49 -5.52 14.82
C GLN A 105 4.48 -6.46 15.50
N PHE A 106 4.49 -7.74 15.11
CA PHE A 106 3.78 -8.77 15.84
C PHE A 106 4.52 -9.13 17.14
N ASP A 107 3.77 -9.39 18.21
CA ASP A 107 4.36 -9.92 19.44
C ASP A 107 4.96 -11.30 19.17
N LYS A 108 6.12 -11.57 19.79
CA LYS A 108 6.82 -12.84 19.62
C LYS A 108 5.93 -14.04 19.97
N SER A 109 5.18 -13.94 21.07
CA SER A 109 4.28 -15.02 21.50
C SER A 109 3.20 -15.28 20.48
N PHE A 110 2.71 -14.24 19.79
CA PHE A 110 1.75 -14.38 18.72
C PHE A 110 2.37 -15.05 17.48
N VAL A 111 3.59 -14.66 17.09
CA VAL A 111 4.35 -15.27 15.99
C VAL A 111 4.51 -16.77 16.20
N ASP A 112 4.77 -17.20 17.43
CA ASP A 112 4.91 -18.62 17.80
C ASP A 112 3.59 -19.41 17.62
N THR A 113 2.44 -18.73 17.54
CA THR A 113 1.13 -19.36 17.25
C THR A 113 0.78 -19.42 15.77
N LEU A 114 1.59 -18.82 14.91
CA LEU A 114 1.33 -18.79 13.47
C LEU A 114 1.49 -20.19 12.86
N PRO A 115 0.79 -20.49 11.75
CA PRO A 115 0.96 -21.75 11.02
C PRO A 115 2.42 -22.05 10.70
N ALA A 116 2.82 -23.33 10.74
CA ALA A 116 4.21 -23.74 10.55
C ALA A 116 4.80 -23.39 9.17
N ASP A 117 3.97 -23.13 8.18
CA ASP A 117 4.33 -22.67 6.84
C ASP A 117 4.57 -21.16 6.73
N THR A 118 4.27 -20.40 7.80
CA THR A 118 4.50 -18.96 7.88
C THR A 118 5.99 -18.64 7.77
N ASN A 119 6.34 -17.63 6.98
CA ASN A 119 7.70 -17.10 6.98
C ASN A 119 7.96 -16.34 8.30
N THR A 120 8.73 -16.96 9.20
CA THR A 120 9.01 -16.40 10.53
C THR A 120 9.89 -15.15 10.48
N GLN A 121 10.73 -15.01 9.45
CA GLN A 121 11.56 -13.82 9.22
C GLN A 121 10.67 -12.61 8.96
N LEU A 122 9.70 -12.72 8.05
CA LEU A 122 8.70 -11.67 7.81
C LEU A 122 7.77 -11.50 9.02
N ALA A 123 7.28 -12.58 9.63
CA ALA A 123 6.37 -12.46 10.77
C ALA A 123 6.99 -11.76 11.99
N SER A 124 8.31 -11.86 12.16
CA SER A 124 9.04 -11.23 13.27
C SER A 124 9.58 -9.84 12.95
N ALA A 125 9.53 -9.41 11.68
CA ALA A 125 10.05 -8.13 11.25
C ALA A 125 9.23 -6.96 11.83
N SER A 126 9.86 -5.80 11.96
CA SER A 126 9.15 -4.55 12.13
C SER A 126 8.89 -3.90 10.76
N TYR A 127 7.76 -3.21 10.64
CA TYR A 127 7.29 -2.66 9.39
C TYR A 127 7.06 -1.17 9.48
N ASP A 128 7.54 -0.47 8.46
CA ASP A 128 7.22 0.92 8.19
C ASP A 128 6.38 0.99 6.90
N LEU A 129 5.33 1.79 6.93
CA LEU A 129 4.49 2.07 5.77
C LEU A 129 4.32 3.57 5.65
N HIS A 130 4.58 4.11 4.46
CA HIS A 130 4.24 5.48 4.11
C HIS A 130 3.41 5.46 2.83
N SER A 131 2.33 6.22 2.80
CA SER A 131 1.51 6.42 1.62
C SER A 131 1.18 7.91 1.50
N SER A 132 1.28 8.48 0.31
CA SER A 132 0.88 9.86 0.06
C SER A 132 0.13 10.00 -1.27
N LEU A 133 -0.74 10.99 -1.30
CA LEU A 133 -1.48 11.45 -2.47
C LEU A 133 -1.30 12.96 -2.57
N ASP A 134 -0.70 13.40 -3.67
CA ASP A 134 -0.71 14.79 -4.11
C ASP A 134 -1.78 14.94 -5.19
N TYR A 135 -2.69 15.89 -5.03
CA TYR A 135 -3.77 16.16 -5.98
C TYR A 135 -3.78 17.64 -6.38
N ASP A 136 -3.69 17.89 -7.68
CA ASP A 136 -3.81 19.23 -8.26
C ASP A 136 -5.22 19.39 -8.87
N GLU A 137 -6.06 20.19 -8.21
CA GLU A 137 -7.45 20.41 -8.65
C GLU A 137 -7.56 21.11 -10.01
N GLN A 138 -6.58 21.96 -10.37
CA GLN A 138 -6.62 22.76 -11.60
C GLN A 138 -6.35 21.92 -12.84
N SER A 139 -5.32 21.08 -12.76
CA SER A 139 -4.93 20.14 -13.82
C SER A 139 -5.69 18.82 -13.75
N GLY A 140 -6.24 18.47 -12.59
CA GLY A 140 -6.83 17.16 -12.33
C GLY A 140 -5.80 16.04 -12.22
N ASN A 141 -4.52 16.36 -12.06
CA ASN A 141 -3.45 15.37 -11.90
C ASN A 141 -3.40 14.86 -10.46
N SER A 142 -2.99 13.61 -10.30
CA SER A 142 -2.58 13.07 -9.02
C SER A 142 -1.24 12.35 -9.10
N ASP A 143 -0.52 12.34 -8.01
CA ASP A 143 0.71 11.58 -7.81
C ASP A 143 0.57 10.80 -6.49
N ILE A 144 0.74 9.48 -6.59
CA ILE A 144 0.58 8.54 -5.49
C ILE A 144 1.93 7.91 -5.19
N VAL A 145 2.31 7.90 -3.92
CA VAL A 145 3.55 7.26 -3.45
C VAL A 145 3.20 6.25 -2.37
N VAL A 146 3.73 5.04 -2.44
CA VAL A 146 3.61 4.01 -1.40
C VAL A 146 4.99 3.42 -1.14
N LYS A 147 5.43 3.45 0.11
CA LYS A 147 6.68 2.86 0.57
C LYS A 147 6.40 1.90 1.70
N LEU A 148 6.71 0.63 1.50
CA LEU A 148 6.60 -0.42 2.49
C LEU A 148 8.00 -0.94 2.78
N GLN A 149 8.38 -0.98 4.04
CA GLN A 149 9.68 -1.48 4.47
C GLN A 149 9.48 -2.54 5.55
N ALA A 150 9.94 -3.76 5.26
CA ALA A 150 10.23 -4.75 6.28
C ALA A 150 11.67 -4.48 6.75
N ASN A 151 11.80 -3.87 7.93
CA ASN A 151 13.07 -3.41 8.45
C ASN A 151 14.09 -4.55 8.51
N ASP A 152 15.34 -4.24 8.15
CA ASP A 152 16.48 -5.16 8.03
C ASP A 152 16.33 -6.28 6.98
N ILE A 153 15.24 -6.31 6.21
CA ILE A 153 14.98 -7.34 5.19
C ILE A 153 14.94 -6.69 3.80
N ALA A 154 13.86 -5.98 3.50
CA ALA A 154 13.62 -5.43 2.17
C ALA A 154 12.63 -4.25 2.22
N SER A 155 12.68 -3.40 1.19
CA SER A 155 11.66 -2.37 0.96
C SER A 155 11.09 -2.45 -0.45
N ILE A 156 9.85 -1.98 -0.56
CA ILE A 156 9.10 -1.84 -1.80
C ILE A 156 8.62 -0.38 -1.87
N ASP A 157 9.07 0.34 -2.87
CA ASP A 157 8.64 1.70 -3.17
C ASP A 157 7.86 1.70 -4.48
N MET A 158 6.70 2.32 -4.49
CA MET A 158 5.83 2.46 -5.64
C MET A 158 5.48 3.92 -5.84
N ASP A 159 5.59 4.40 -7.07
CA ASP A 159 5.13 5.73 -7.47
C ASP A 159 4.19 5.59 -8.67
N MET A 160 3.09 6.34 -8.67
CA MET A 160 2.12 6.35 -9.76
C MET A 160 1.62 7.76 -10.01
N GLY A 161 1.88 8.29 -11.20
CA GLY A 161 1.29 9.54 -11.67
C GLY A 161 0.08 9.28 -12.54
N LEU A 162 -1.03 9.96 -12.24
CA LEU A 162 -2.27 9.91 -13.00
C LEU A 162 -2.65 11.33 -13.47
N ALA A 163 -3.33 11.40 -14.59
CA ALA A 163 -4.04 12.57 -15.09
C ALA A 163 -5.54 12.28 -15.11
N ASN A 164 -6.34 13.33 -15.27
CA ASN A 164 -7.81 13.25 -15.29
C ASN A 164 -8.41 12.53 -14.06
N SER A 165 -7.78 12.69 -12.90
CA SER A 165 -8.13 12.01 -11.65
C SER A 165 -9.33 12.63 -10.95
N LYS A 166 -9.82 13.81 -11.38
CA LYS A 166 -10.94 14.52 -10.73
C LYS A 166 -12.16 13.63 -10.51
N ALA A 167 -12.57 12.87 -11.52
CA ALA A 167 -13.74 11.99 -11.39
C ALA A 167 -13.56 10.92 -10.30
N LEU A 168 -12.33 10.41 -10.13
CA LEU A 168 -12.02 9.45 -9.07
C LEU A 168 -12.01 10.12 -7.70
N MET A 169 -11.43 11.31 -7.60
CA MET A 169 -11.37 12.09 -6.37
C MET A 169 -12.77 12.49 -5.89
N ASP A 170 -13.61 12.99 -6.81
CA ASP A 170 -15.01 13.34 -6.51
C ASP A 170 -15.81 12.09 -6.06
N ALA A 171 -15.64 10.94 -6.72
CA ALA A 171 -16.28 9.69 -6.34
C ALA A 171 -15.81 9.19 -4.96
N SER A 172 -14.51 9.28 -4.66
CA SER A 172 -13.94 8.93 -3.35
C SER A 172 -14.55 9.79 -2.23
N LEU A 173 -14.68 11.10 -2.47
CA LEU A 173 -15.30 12.01 -1.51
C LEU A 173 -16.78 11.70 -1.27
N GLU A 174 -17.53 11.39 -2.32
CA GLU A 174 -18.95 11.02 -2.23
C GLU A 174 -19.14 9.72 -1.43
N ILE A 175 -18.30 8.71 -1.70
CA ILE A 175 -18.31 7.44 -0.96
C ILE A 175 -17.96 7.66 0.51
N SER A 176 -16.92 8.47 0.80
CA SER A 176 -16.54 8.81 2.17
C SER A 176 -17.69 9.48 2.92
N LYS A 177 -18.37 10.45 2.30
CA LYS A 177 -19.54 11.13 2.90
C LYS A 177 -20.70 10.16 3.15
N ALA A 178 -20.98 9.26 2.21
CA ALA A 178 -22.03 8.26 2.36
C ALA A 178 -21.72 7.27 3.50
N GLN A 179 -20.47 6.82 3.63
CA GLN A 179 -20.03 5.95 4.71
C GLN A 179 -20.10 6.65 6.08
N GLN A 180 -19.65 7.90 6.16
CA GLN A 180 -19.78 8.71 7.38
C GLN A 180 -21.24 8.87 7.80
N ALA A 181 -22.15 9.12 6.85
CA ALA A 181 -23.58 9.24 7.13
C ALA A 181 -24.24 7.91 7.55
N ALA A 182 -23.78 6.78 7.00
CA ALA A 182 -24.28 5.45 7.36
C ALA A 182 -23.82 5.02 8.77
N GLY A 183 -22.69 5.54 9.25
CA GLY A 183 -22.15 5.23 10.57
C GLY A 183 -21.85 3.75 10.72
N THR A 184 -22.51 3.08 11.67
CA THR A 184 -22.37 1.65 11.93
C THR A 184 -23.28 0.78 11.08
N THR A 185 -24.14 1.38 10.25
CA THR A 185 -25.10 0.64 9.42
C THR A 185 -24.38 0.11 8.19
N PRO A 186 -24.37 -1.22 7.96
CA PRO A 186 -23.83 -1.77 6.72
C PRO A 186 -24.57 -1.17 5.52
N LEU A 187 -23.82 -0.81 4.48
CA LEU A 187 -24.42 -0.38 3.22
C LEU A 187 -25.28 -1.52 2.64
N THR A 188 -26.35 -1.15 1.95
CA THR A 188 -27.13 -2.16 1.22
C THR A 188 -26.34 -2.64 0.01
N TYR A 189 -26.61 -3.86 -0.45
CA TYR A 189 -25.97 -4.39 -1.67
C TYR A 189 -26.15 -3.47 -2.89
N GLU A 190 -27.32 -2.81 -3.00
CA GLU A 190 -27.59 -1.84 -4.07
C GLU A 190 -26.67 -0.61 -3.96
N GLN A 191 -26.44 -0.10 -2.75
CA GLN A 191 -25.51 1.00 -2.49
C GLN A 191 -24.07 0.58 -2.79
N GLU A 192 -23.63 -0.60 -2.36
CA GLU A 192 -22.29 -1.12 -2.66
C GLU A 192 -22.06 -1.25 -4.18
N LEU A 193 -23.05 -1.78 -4.92
CA LEU A 193 -22.97 -1.91 -6.36
C LEU A 193 -22.91 -0.54 -7.06
N GLN A 194 -23.67 0.45 -6.56
CA GLN A 194 -23.62 1.81 -7.08
C GLN A 194 -22.24 2.42 -6.85
N GLN A 195 -21.65 2.28 -5.65
CA GLN A 195 -20.31 2.77 -5.34
C GLN A 195 -19.26 2.12 -6.22
N GLN A 196 -19.32 0.79 -6.39
CA GLN A 196 -18.43 0.06 -7.29
C GLN A 196 -18.55 0.57 -8.74
N THR A 197 -19.76 0.82 -9.21
CA THR A 197 -20.01 1.35 -10.57
C THR A 197 -19.40 2.73 -10.75
N MET A 198 -19.57 3.63 -9.77
CA MET A 198 -18.97 4.97 -9.80
C MET A 198 -17.44 4.90 -9.88
N ILE A 199 -16.81 4.07 -9.04
CA ILE A 199 -15.36 3.88 -9.05
C ILE A 199 -14.89 3.31 -10.40
N MET A 200 -15.57 2.29 -10.95
CA MET A 200 -15.20 1.74 -12.26
C MET A 200 -15.31 2.77 -13.39
N GLN A 201 -16.35 3.61 -13.38
CA GLN A 201 -16.53 4.67 -14.37
C GLN A 201 -15.49 5.79 -14.22
N ALA A 202 -15.05 6.07 -13.00
CA ALA A 202 -13.98 7.02 -12.75
C ALA A 202 -12.62 6.44 -13.21
N MET A 203 -12.34 5.18 -12.86
CA MET A 203 -11.10 4.49 -13.25
C MET A 203 -10.93 4.38 -14.77
N SER A 204 -12.02 4.19 -15.53
CA SER A 204 -11.95 4.09 -16.99
C SER A 204 -11.53 5.40 -17.67
N LYS A 205 -11.66 6.54 -16.99
CA LYS A 205 -11.26 7.87 -17.48
C LYS A 205 -9.84 8.26 -17.08
N LEU A 206 -9.21 7.51 -16.18
CA LEU A 206 -7.86 7.80 -15.72
C LEU A 206 -6.89 7.63 -16.88
N GLU A 207 -6.00 8.61 -16.98
CA GLU A 207 -4.88 8.60 -17.91
C GLU A 207 -3.61 8.39 -17.10
N PRO A 208 -2.95 7.23 -17.20
CA PRO A 208 -1.73 7.02 -16.46
C PRO A 208 -0.59 7.83 -17.10
N ARG A 209 0.21 8.50 -16.28
CA ARG A 209 1.38 9.28 -16.73
C ARG A 209 2.67 8.52 -16.49
N ASN A 210 2.82 7.95 -15.30
CA ASN A 210 3.99 7.18 -14.95
C ASN A 210 3.65 6.11 -13.92
N VAL A 211 4.49 5.07 -13.89
CA VAL A 211 4.49 4.06 -12.85
C VAL A 211 5.94 3.67 -12.56
N SER A 212 6.28 3.55 -11.28
CA SER A 212 7.58 3.10 -10.80
C SER A 212 7.37 2.08 -9.70
N LEU A 213 8.17 1.03 -9.72
CA LEU A 213 8.30 0.02 -8.67
C LEU A 213 9.78 -0.18 -8.39
N VAL A 214 10.19 -0.08 -7.13
CA VAL A 214 11.54 -0.35 -6.69
C VAL A 214 11.49 -1.34 -5.53
N ILE A 215 12.29 -2.39 -5.61
CA ILE A 215 12.56 -3.33 -4.53
C ILE A 215 14.00 -3.11 -4.12
N ASN A 216 14.25 -2.90 -2.83
CA ASN A 216 15.61 -2.75 -2.30
C ASN A 216 15.86 -3.78 -1.20
N ASN A 217 17.08 -4.32 -1.18
CA ASN A 217 17.57 -5.07 -0.05
C ASN A 217 17.88 -4.11 1.11
N GLN A 218 17.28 -4.37 2.27
CA GLN A 218 17.52 -3.61 3.50
C GLN A 218 18.41 -4.38 4.49
N GLY A 219 18.88 -5.57 4.12
CA GLY A 219 19.82 -6.36 4.91
C GLY A 219 19.79 -7.83 4.50
N ASP A 220 18.60 -8.45 4.57
CA ASP A 220 18.44 -9.90 4.44
C ASP A 220 17.40 -10.34 3.39
N LEU A 221 17.28 -9.60 2.28
CA LEU A 221 16.46 -10.00 1.12
C LEU A 221 16.89 -11.37 0.56
N LYS A 222 18.19 -11.66 0.60
CA LYS A 222 18.73 -12.96 0.16
C LYS A 222 18.23 -14.10 1.05
N GLY A 223 18.32 -13.97 2.38
CA GLY A 223 17.84 -14.98 3.30
C GLY A 223 16.34 -15.21 3.16
N LEU A 224 15.57 -14.13 2.95
CA LEU A 224 14.14 -14.21 2.66
C LEU A 224 13.86 -15.05 1.40
N LEU A 225 14.56 -14.76 0.31
CA LEU A 225 14.38 -15.47 -0.95
C LEU A 225 14.79 -16.95 -0.84
N GLU A 226 15.92 -17.24 -0.19
CA GLU A 226 16.39 -18.61 0.03
C GLU A 226 15.39 -19.42 0.88
N SER A 227 14.81 -18.82 1.91
CA SER A 227 13.76 -19.44 2.74
C SER A 227 12.52 -19.82 1.90
N GLU A 228 12.05 -18.91 1.05
CA GLU A 228 10.89 -19.17 0.19
C GLU A 228 11.16 -20.18 -0.93
N LEU A 229 12.38 -20.18 -1.49
CA LEU A 229 12.78 -21.19 -2.48
C LEU A 229 12.92 -22.58 -1.85
N ALA A 230 13.46 -22.66 -0.63
CA ALA A 230 13.61 -23.92 0.09
C ALA A 230 12.25 -24.62 0.34
N LYS A 231 11.19 -23.85 0.62
CA LYS A 231 9.81 -24.37 0.74
C LYS A 231 9.32 -25.02 -0.55
N GLN A 232 9.82 -24.56 -1.70
CA GLN A 232 9.52 -25.11 -3.02
C GLN A 232 10.53 -26.21 -3.45
N GLY A 233 11.44 -26.61 -2.56
CA GLY A 233 12.49 -27.58 -2.87
C GLY A 233 13.52 -27.07 -3.86
N MET A 234 13.66 -25.74 -3.99
CA MET A 234 14.55 -25.08 -4.95
C MET A 234 15.68 -24.34 -4.23
N THR A 235 16.86 -24.30 -4.84
CA THR A 235 17.96 -23.43 -4.40
C THR A 235 17.98 -22.12 -5.18
N LEU A 236 18.67 -21.12 -4.64
CA LEU A 236 18.87 -19.85 -5.34
C LEU A 236 19.56 -20.04 -6.71
N GLU A 237 20.55 -20.94 -6.79
CA GLU A 237 21.26 -21.25 -8.04
C GLU A 237 20.34 -21.90 -9.09
N GLN A 238 19.43 -22.77 -8.66
CA GLN A 238 18.42 -23.37 -9.53
C GLN A 238 17.46 -22.31 -10.05
N MET A 239 17.02 -21.37 -9.19
CA MET A 239 16.18 -20.25 -9.61
C MET A 239 16.89 -19.38 -10.65
N GLN A 240 18.15 -19.01 -10.42
CA GLN A 240 18.95 -18.23 -11.37
C GLN A 240 19.10 -18.95 -12.72
N THR A 241 19.34 -20.27 -12.70
CA THR A 241 19.43 -21.08 -13.91
C THR A 241 18.10 -21.12 -14.67
N MET A 242 16.98 -21.27 -13.95
CA MET A 242 15.65 -21.26 -14.54
C MET A 242 15.32 -19.90 -15.14
N LEU A 243 15.67 -18.80 -14.46
CA LEU A 243 15.51 -17.44 -14.97
C LEU A 243 16.28 -17.27 -16.28
N ASP A 244 17.57 -17.64 -16.30
CA ASP A 244 18.40 -17.53 -17.50
C ASP A 244 17.80 -18.32 -18.68
N GLN A 245 17.26 -19.52 -18.44
CA GLN A 245 16.58 -20.31 -19.47
C GLN A 245 15.26 -19.68 -19.95
N GLN A 246 14.47 -19.10 -19.05
CA GLN A 246 13.22 -18.43 -19.40
C GLN A 246 13.49 -17.15 -20.20
N LEU A 247 14.50 -16.37 -19.84
CA LEU A 247 14.87 -15.15 -20.55
C LEU A 247 15.36 -15.42 -21.98
N GLN A 248 15.98 -16.57 -22.24
CA GLN A 248 16.36 -16.98 -23.60
C GLN A 248 15.15 -17.23 -24.52
N GLN A 249 14.00 -17.58 -23.95
CA GLN A 249 12.76 -17.87 -24.71
C GLN A 249 11.75 -16.73 -24.63
N ALA A 250 11.95 -15.78 -23.71
CA ALA A 250 11.03 -14.68 -23.50
C ALA A 250 11.22 -13.58 -24.56
N PRO A 251 10.11 -12.97 -25.04
CA PRO A 251 10.19 -11.80 -25.91
C PRO A 251 10.49 -10.56 -25.06
N VAL A 252 11.74 -10.43 -24.61
CA VAL A 252 12.28 -9.28 -23.86
C VAL A 252 13.51 -8.71 -24.57
N THR A 253 13.85 -7.45 -24.31
CA THR A 253 15.08 -6.85 -24.83
C THR A 253 16.30 -7.38 -24.09
N GLU A 254 17.48 -7.32 -24.71
CA GLU A 254 18.74 -7.73 -24.06
C GLU A 254 19.01 -6.93 -22.78
N GLU A 255 18.67 -5.63 -22.77
CA GLU A 255 18.83 -4.75 -21.61
C GLU A 255 17.96 -5.21 -20.43
N ILE A 256 16.70 -5.56 -20.69
CA ILE A 256 15.78 -6.06 -19.66
C ILE A 256 16.24 -7.43 -19.15
N ALA A 257 16.62 -8.34 -20.05
CA ALA A 257 17.15 -9.65 -19.67
C ALA A 257 18.38 -9.50 -18.77
N LYS A 258 19.31 -8.62 -19.15
CA LYS A 258 20.49 -8.31 -18.34
C LYS A 258 20.12 -7.75 -16.97
N ALA A 259 19.21 -6.79 -16.88
CA ALA A 259 18.78 -6.22 -15.62
C ALA A 259 18.17 -7.28 -14.67
N LEU A 260 17.32 -8.16 -15.21
CA LEU A 260 16.71 -9.25 -14.44
C LEU A 260 17.77 -10.25 -13.94
N THR A 261 18.70 -10.67 -14.80
CA THR A 261 19.80 -11.56 -14.44
C THR A 261 20.75 -10.91 -13.42
N ASP A 262 21.08 -9.63 -13.59
CA ASP A 262 21.97 -8.89 -12.67
C ASP A 262 21.32 -8.78 -11.28
N PHE A 263 20.02 -8.46 -11.20
CA PHE A 263 19.29 -8.49 -9.93
C PHE A 263 19.23 -9.88 -9.31
N ALA A 264 18.91 -10.93 -10.08
CA ALA A 264 18.83 -12.28 -9.52
C ALA A 264 20.17 -12.78 -8.95
N LYS A 265 21.29 -12.27 -9.46
CA LYS A 265 22.64 -12.57 -8.98
C LYS A 265 23.05 -11.73 -7.77
N GLY A 266 22.72 -10.44 -7.77
CA GLY A 266 23.15 -9.51 -6.73
C GLY A 266 22.17 -9.33 -5.57
N LEU A 267 20.87 -9.39 -5.85
CA LEU A 267 19.75 -9.19 -4.91
C LEU A 267 19.88 -7.89 -4.12
N ASN A 268 20.42 -6.82 -4.73
CA ASN A 268 20.62 -5.54 -4.05
C ASN A 268 19.45 -4.60 -4.30
N SER A 269 19.07 -4.42 -5.57
CA SER A 269 17.97 -3.53 -5.94
C SER A 269 17.43 -3.88 -7.32
N PHE A 270 16.12 -3.81 -7.45
CA PHE A 270 15.39 -3.97 -8.71
C PHE A 270 14.46 -2.80 -8.89
N SER A 271 14.50 -2.15 -10.05
CA SER A 271 13.66 -1.01 -10.39
C SER A 271 13.06 -1.20 -11.76
N VAL A 272 11.75 -0.97 -11.85
CA VAL A 272 10.98 -0.92 -13.09
C VAL A 272 10.24 0.41 -13.12
N SER A 273 10.42 1.20 -14.16
CA SER A 273 9.67 2.43 -14.35
C SER A 273 9.21 2.60 -15.78
N ALA A 274 8.01 3.11 -15.98
CA ALA A 274 7.46 3.39 -17.30
C ALA A 274 6.86 4.80 -17.32
N LYS A 275 7.02 5.49 -18.45
CA LYS A 275 6.30 6.73 -18.77
C LYS A 275 5.25 6.42 -19.82
N LEU A 276 4.01 6.44 -19.38
CA LEU A 276 2.88 6.02 -20.18
C LEU A 276 2.45 7.17 -21.10
N PRO A 277 1.94 6.86 -22.30
CA PRO A 277 1.62 7.87 -23.30
C PRO A 277 0.51 8.82 -22.81
N GLU A 278 0.78 10.12 -22.89
CA GLU A 278 -0.14 11.17 -22.47
C GLU A 278 -1.45 11.14 -23.27
N GLY A 279 -2.56 11.55 -22.64
CA GLY A 279 -3.86 11.66 -23.30
C GLY A 279 -4.54 10.32 -23.62
N LYS A 280 -4.01 9.20 -23.12
CA LYS A 280 -4.59 7.86 -23.32
C LYS A 280 -5.08 7.31 -21.99
N THR A 281 -6.29 6.77 -22.01
CA THR A 281 -6.85 6.06 -20.86
C THR A 281 -6.10 4.75 -20.58
N MET A 282 -6.22 4.24 -19.36
CA MET A 282 -5.71 2.91 -18.99
C MET A 282 -6.14 1.81 -19.99
N MET A 283 -7.38 1.87 -20.49
CA MET A 283 -7.91 0.91 -21.45
C MET A 283 -7.19 0.99 -22.80
N GLU A 284 -6.99 2.19 -23.33
CA GLU A 284 -6.30 2.40 -24.61
C GLU A 284 -4.83 2.01 -24.55
N VAL A 285 -4.17 2.32 -23.42
CA VAL A 285 -2.81 1.85 -23.12
C VAL A 285 -2.76 0.33 -23.12
N ASN A 286 -3.65 -0.33 -22.37
CA ASN A 286 -3.69 -1.79 -22.28
C ASN A 286 -3.95 -2.46 -23.65
N GLN A 287 -4.85 -1.91 -24.46
CA GLN A 287 -5.10 -2.40 -25.82
C GLN A 287 -3.86 -2.30 -26.71
N GLN A 288 -3.11 -1.20 -26.63
CA GLN A 288 -1.86 -1.03 -27.37
C GLN A 288 -0.75 -1.96 -26.88
N LEU A 289 -0.63 -2.17 -25.57
CA LEU A 289 0.29 -3.17 -25.01
C LEU A 289 -0.01 -4.58 -25.55
N MET A 290 -1.29 -4.96 -25.65
CA MET A 290 -1.68 -6.24 -26.24
C MET A 290 -1.34 -6.34 -27.73
N MET A 291 -1.47 -5.27 -28.51
CA MET A 291 -1.07 -5.25 -29.92
C MET A 291 0.45 -5.34 -30.12
N LEU A 292 1.22 -4.84 -29.14
CA LEU A 292 2.69 -4.91 -29.13
C LEU A 292 3.22 -6.20 -28.47
N ALA A 293 2.34 -7.12 -28.07
CA ALA A 293 2.74 -8.40 -27.50
C ALA A 293 3.64 -9.16 -28.50
N GLY A 294 4.83 -9.57 -28.05
CA GLY A 294 5.85 -10.20 -28.90
C GLY A 294 6.76 -9.22 -29.65
N GLN A 295 6.60 -7.91 -29.47
CA GLN A 295 7.48 -6.87 -30.02
C GLN A 295 8.16 -6.08 -28.88
N PRO A 296 9.14 -6.68 -28.18
CA PRO A 296 9.71 -6.10 -26.97
C PRO A 296 10.29 -4.71 -27.16
N GLU A 297 11.02 -4.48 -28.26
CA GLU A 297 11.63 -3.17 -28.56
C GLU A 297 10.60 -2.06 -28.74
N GLU A 298 9.50 -2.36 -29.43
CA GLU A 298 8.43 -1.38 -29.66
C GLU A 298 7.61 -1.15 -28.39
N LEU A 299 7.42 -2.19 -27.57
CA LEU A 299 6.80 -2.05 -26.25
C LEU A 299 7.63 -1.15 -25.34
N VAL A 300 8.94 -1.38 -25.26
CA VAL A 300 9.86 -0.56 -24.46
C VAL A 300 9.79 0.90 -24.88
N LYS A 301 9.82 1.19 -26.19
CA LYS A 301 9.69 2.57 -26.69
C LYS A 301 8.33 3.18 -26.39
N PHE A 302 7.25 2.40 -26.55
CA PHE A 302 5.89 2.88 -26.39
C PHE A 302 5.60 3.40 -24.98
N ILE A 303 6.08 2.71 -23.95
CA ILE A 303 5.89 3.11 -22.54
C ILE A 303 7.16 3.67 -21.90
N ASN A 304 8.20 3.93 -22.69
CA ASN A 304 9.53 4.33 -22.23
C ASN A 304 9.98 3.52 -20.99
N LEU A 305 9.98 2.20 -21.14
CA LEU A 305 10.24 1.25 -20.06
C LEU A 305 11.73 1.27 -19.70
N GLU A 306 12.04 1.56 -18.45
CA GLU A 306 13.37 1.39 -17.86
C GLU A 306 13.32 0.27 -16.84
N VAL A 307 14.22 -0.71 -16.97
CA VAL A 307 14.42 -1.79 -16.00
C VAL A 307 15.88 -1.79 -15.56
N LYS A 308 16.12 -1.77 -14.26
CA LYS A 308 17.46 -1.76 -13.66
C LYS A 308 17.53 -2.82 -12.56
N GLY A 309 18.58 -3.61 -12.57
CA GLY A 309 18.82 -4.63 -11.56
C GLY A 309 20.29 -4.68 -11.14
N LYS A 310 20.52 -4.90 -9.86
CA LYS A 310 21.85 -4.96 -9.24
C LYS A 310 21.91 -5.98 -8.12
#